data_AF-A0A1X4G8D8-F1
#
_entry.id   AF-A0A1X4G8D8-F1
#
_cell.length_a   1.000
_cell.length_b   1.000
_cell.length_c   1.000
_cell.angle_alpha   90.00
_cell.angle_beta   90.00
_cell.angle_gamma   90.00
#
_symmetry.space_group_name_H-M   'P 1'
#
loop_
_entity.id
_entity.type
_entity.pdbx_description
1 polymer ?
#
loop_
_entity_poly.entity_id
_entity_poly.type
_entity_poly.pdbx_seq_one_letter_code
_entity_poly.pdbx_strand_id
1 'polypeptide(L)'
;MSGSSRQARIRRYRRLMGGSVLAGTLGFISAESVGYPVVGVALYWAGFAGFLAVWQGTSVPLFDERDRALERRAIALAATVFTLGMILLWPTMVVLSEIDVYTLPPAFDGALLAIAVQSGLFALTYGWLRYR
;
A
#
# COMPACT_ATOMS: atom_id res chain seq x y z
N MET A 1 -3.26 18.36 -30.90
CA MET A 1 -3.90 18.22 -29.57
C MET A 1 -3.29 19.26 -28.64
N SER A 2 -4.10 20.12 -27.99
CA SER A 2 -3.59 21.17 -27.11
C SER A 2 -2.98 20.59 -25.84
N GLY A 3 -1.95 21.24 -25.29
CA GLY A 3 -1.26 20.79 -24.06
C GLY A 3 -2.19 20.57 -22.85
N SER A 4 -3.29 21.32 -22.78
CA SER A 4 -4.30 21.20 -21.71
C SER A 4 -5.07 19.87 -21.76
N SER A 5 -5.43 19.38 -22.95
CA SER A 5 -6.14 18.11 -23.14
C SER A 5 -5.30 16.89 -22.72
N ARG A 6 -3.99 16.94 -22.96
CA ARG A 6 -3.06 15.87 -22.57
C ARG A 6 -2.89 15.79 -21.05
N GLN A 7 -2.71 16.93 -20.37
CA GLN A 7 -2.60 16.96 -18.91
C GLN A 7 -3.88 16.53 -18.20
N ALA A 8 -5.06 16.92 -18.72
CA ALA A 8 -6.34 16.46 -18.17
C ALA A 8 -6.47 14.93 -18.24
N ARG A 9 -6.01 14.32 -19.34
CA ARG A 9 -6.02 12.85 -19.54
C ARG A 9 -5.09 12.13 -18.56
N ILE A 10 -3.87 12.65 -18.35
CA ILE A 10 -2.91 12.11 -17.36
C ILE A 10 -3.50 12.17 -15.95
N ARG A 11 -4.06 13.32 -15.54
CA ARG A 11 -4.71 13.46 -14.22
C ARG A 11 -5.86 12.48 -14.03
N ARG A 12 -6.67 12.28 -15.07
CA ARG A 12 -7.79 11.33 -15.02
C ARG A 12 -7.30 9.89 -14.83
N TYR A 13 -6.32 9.44 -15.60
CA TYR A 13 -5.79 8.08 -15.45
C TYR A 13 -5.09 7.86 -14.10
N ARG A 14 -4.32 8.83 -13.59
CA ARG A 14 -3.75 8.74 -12.24
C ARG A 14 -4.84 8.60 -11.16
N ARG A 15 -5.93 9.38 -11.27
CA ARG A 15 -7.07 9.28 -10.35
C ARG A 15 -7.80 7.94 -10.48
N LEU A 16 -7.92 7.39 -11.68
CA LEU A 16 -8.51 6.07 -11.90
C LEU A 16 -7.64 4.96 -11.31
N MET A 17 -6.32 5.04 -11.48
CA MET A 17 -5.37 4.09 -10.86
C MET A 17 -5.49 4.14 -9.33
N GLY A 18 -5.29 5.31 -8.72
CA GLY A 18 -5.41 5.46 -7.27
C GLY A 18 -6.81 5.12 -6.75
N GLY A 19 -7.84 5.55 -7.47
CA GLY A 19 -9.24 5.29 -7.15
C GLY A 19 -9.60 3.81 -7.21
N SER A 20 -9.07 3.05 -8.17
CA SER A 20 -9.31 1.61 -8.29
C SER A 20 -8.72 0.83 -7.11
N VAL A 21 -7.49 1.16 -6.70
CA VAL A 21 -6.85 0.55 -5.53
C VAL A 21 -7.62 0.94 -4.25
N LEU A 22 -7.90 2.23 -4.07
CA LEU A 22 -8.64 2.71 -2.89
C LEU A 22 -10.03 2.08 -2.79
N ALA A 23 -10.78 2.02 -3.89
CA ALA A 23 -12.10 1.41 -3.93
C ALA A 23 -12.04 -0.10 -3.65
N GLY A 24 -11.06 -0.81 -4.22
CA GLY A 24 -10.85 -2.24 -3.94
C GLY A 24 -10.54 -2.50 -2.46
N THR A 25 -9.63 -1.72 -1.87
CA THR A 25 -9.27 -1.83 -0.45
C THR A 25 -10.44 -1.49 0.48
N LEU A 26 -11.16 -0.39 0.22
CA LEU A 26 -12.33 -0.03 1.03
C LEU A 26 -13.46 -1.04 0.86
N GLY A 27 -13.64 -1.58 -0.34
CA GLY A 27 -14.58 -2.66 -0.62
C GLY A 27 -14.25 -3.93 0.16
N PHE A 28 -12.96 -4.31 0.22
CA PHE A 28 -12.49 -5.41 1.05
C PHE A 28 -12.83 -5.20 2.52
N ILE A 29 -12.43 -4.07 3.10
CA ILE A 29 -12.66 -3.75 4.52
C ILE A 29 -14.16 -3.75 4.83
N SER A 30 -14.98 -3.18 3.96
CA SER A 30 -16.44 -3.10 4.17
C SER A 30 -17.11 -4.46 4.04
N ALA A 31 -16.70 -5.30 3.08
CA ALA A 31 -17.26 -6.63 2.92
C ALA A 31 -16.83 -7.58 4.04
N GLU A 32 -15.61 -7.46 4.54
CA GLU A 32 -15.13 -8.18 5.71
C GLU A 32 -15.93 -7.81 6.96
N SER A 33 -16.22 -6.52 7.17
CA SER A 33 -16.95 -6.06 8.36
C SER A 33 -18.42 -6.52 8.41
N VAL A 34 -19.02 -6.85 7.27
CA VAL A 34 -20.38 -7.41 7.19
C VAL A 34 -20.41 -8.94 7.01
N GLY A 35 -19.27 -9.63 7.14
CA GLY A 35 -19.20 -11.09 7.15
C GLY A 35 -19.10 -11.76 5.77
N TYR A 36 -18.71 -11.02 4.72
CA TYR A 36 -18.51 -11.53 3.36
C TYR A 36 -17.03 -11.50 2.94
N PRO A 37 -16.14 -12.27 3.58
CA PRO A 37 -14.69 -12.18 3.34
C PRO A 37 -14.31 -12.55 1.88
N VAL A 38 -14.98 -13.53 1.28
CA VAL A 38 -14.74 -13.94 -0.11
C VAL A 38 -15.07 -12.82 -1.09
N VAL A 39 -16.19 -12.11 -0.86
CA VAL A 39 -16.57 -10.95 -1.66
C VAL A 39 -15.56 -9.82 -1.48
N GLY A 40 -15.09 -9.59 -0.26
CA GLY A 40 -14.04 -8.63 0.02
C GLY A 40 -12.77 -8.92 -0.80
N VAL A 41 -12.30 -10.17 -0.77
CA VAL A 41 -11.11 -10.59 -1.54
C VAL A 41 -11.32 -10.36 -3.04
N ALA A 42 -12.51 -10.68 -3.57
CA ALA A 42 -12.84 -10.41 -4.96
C ALA A 42 -12.81 -8.90 -5.30
N LEU A 43 -13.32 -8.04 -4.41
CA LEU A 43 -13.28 -6.58 -4.58
C LEU A 43 -11.85 -6.03 -4.55
N TYR A 44 -11.01 -6.53 -3.65
CA TYR A 44 -9.59 -6.20 -3.61
C TYR A 44 -8.90 -6.53 -4.94
N TRP A 45 -9.06 -7.76 -5.43
CA TRP A 45 -8.49 -8.19 -6.70
C TRP A 45 -9.05 -7.43 -7.89
N ALA A 46 -10.35 -7.10 -7.89
CA ALA A 46 -10.95 -6.27 -8.92
C ALA A 46 -10.35 -4.85 -8.95
N GLY A 47 -10.12 -4.25 -7.79
CA GLY A 47 -9.42 -2.97 -7.67
C GLY A 47 -8.00 -3.03 -8.21
N PHE A 48 -7.25 -4.08 -7.85
CA PHE A 48 -5.90 -4.31 -8.37
C PHE A 48 -5.89 -4.55 -9.89
N ALA A 49 -6.82 -5.32 -10.42
CA ALA A 49 -6.97 -5.53 -11.86
C ALA A 49 -7.31 -4.22 -12.58
N GLY A 50 -8.15 -3.37 -11.99
CA GLY A 50 -8.44 -2.02 -12.49
C GLY A 50 -7.19 -1.14 -12.56
N PHE A 51 -6.35 -1.19 -11.53
CA PHE A 51 -5.05 -0.51 -11.54
C PHE A 51 -4.16 -0.99 -12.69
N LEU A 52 -4.01 -2.30 -12.84
CA LEU A 52 -3.20 -2.90 -13.91
C LEU A 52 -3.75 -2.55 -15.31
N ALA A 53 -5.06 -2.58 -15.49
CA ALA A 53 -5.70 -2.24 -16.75
C ALA A 53 -5.41 -0.80 -17.17
N VAL A 54 -5.44 0.15 -16.23
CA VAL A 54 -5.10 1.55 -16.53
C VAL A 54 -3.60 1.73 -16.73
N TRP A 55 -2.77 1.03 -15.95
CA TRP A 55 -1.31 1.11 -16.06
C TRP A 55 -0.80 0.60 -17.42
N GLN A 56 -1.27 -0.58 -17.84
CA GLN A 56 -0.89 -1.21 -19.11
C GLN A 56 -1.61 -0.59 -20.31
N GLY A 57 -2.85 -0.10 -20.14
CA GLY A 57 -3.68 0.41 -21.22
C GLY A 57 -3.41 1.86 -21.62
N THR A 58 -2.56 2.58 -20.89
CA THR A 58 -2.32 4.01 -21.16
C THR A 58 -1.10 4.23 -22.07
N SER A 59 -1.32 4.78 -23.26
CA SER A 59 -0.26 5.14 -24.24
C SER A 59 0.52 6.44 -23.91
N VAL A 60 0.30 7.02 -22.74
CA VAL A 60 0.88 8.31 -22.32
C VAL A 60 1.83 8.06 -21.15
N PRO A 61 3.06 8.60 -21.15
CA PRO A 61 3.93 8.53 -19.98
C PRO A 61 3.22 9.19 -18.80
N LEU A 62 2.80 8.37 -17.85
CA LEU A 62 1.99 8.76 -16.71
C LEU A 62 2.82 9.40 -15.60
N PHE A 63 4.14 9.20 -15.56
CA PHE A 63 5.04 9.72 -14.54
C PHE A 63 6.26 10.34 -15.20
N ASP A 64 6.50 11.62 -14.89
CA ASP A 64 7.72 12.32 -15.29
C ASP A 64 8.80 12.19 -14.20
N GLU A 65 10.03 12.61 -14.48
CA GLU A 65 11.14 12.56 -13.52
C GLU A 65 10.84 13.31 -12.22
N ARG A 66 10.16 14.46 -12.33
CA ARG A 66 9.73 15.25 -11.17
C ARG A 66 8.71 14.50 -10.29
N ASP A 67 7.77 13.80 -10.91
CA ASP A 67 6.78 13.00 -10.18
C ASP A 67 7.45 11.84 -9.47
N ARG A 68 8.39 11.15 -10.14
CA ARG A 68 9.16 10.05 -9.53
C ARG A 68 10.01 10.52 -8.36
N ALA A 69 10.60 11.70 -8.45
CA ALA A 69 11.37 12.28 -7.34
C ALA A 69 10.47 12.60 -6.13
N LEU A 70 9.27 13.16 -6.38
CA LEU A 70 8.29 13.42 -5.33
C LEU A 70 7.77 12.10 -4.72
N GLU A 71 7.45 11.12 -5.55
CA GLU A 71 7.00 9.79 -5.13
C GLU A 71 8.04 9.11 -4.23
N ARG A 72 9.32 9.10 -4.61
CA ARG A 72 10.41 8.55 -3.78
C ARG A 72 10.48 9.23 -2.42
N ARG A 73 10.35 10.56 -2.37
CA ARG A 73 10.35 11.32 -1.11
C ARG A 73 9.13 11.00 -0.25
N ALA A 74 7.95 10.91 -0.87
CA ALA A 74 6.71 10.58 -0.19
C ALA A 74 6.74 9.16 0.39
N ILE A 75 7.22 8.17 -0.39
CA ILE A 75 7.40 6.79 0.06
C ILE A 75 8.39 6.73 1.22
N ALA A 76 9.54 7.41 1.11
CA ALA A 76 10.53 7.45 2.17
C ALA A 76 9.94 8.04 3.47
N LEU A 77 9.26 9.19 3.38
CA LEU A 77 8.64 9.83 4.54
C LEU A 77 7.55 8.94 5.15
N ALA A 78 6.65 8.38 4.33
CA ALA A 78 5.59 7.50 4.79
C ALA A 78 6.16 6.26 5.49
N ALA A 79 7.19 5.63 4.91
CA ALA A 79 7.87 4.49 5.51
C ALA A 79 8.55 4.85 6.83
N THR A 80 9.21 6.01 6.93
CA THR A 80 9.82 6.49 8.19
C THR A 80 8.77 6.71 9.27
N VAL A 81 7.70 7.45 8.97
CA VAL A 81 6.62 7.71 9.93
C VAL A 81 5.95 6.42 10.37
N PHE A 82 5.64 5.52 9.43
CA PHE A 82 5.07 4.21 9.74
C PHE A 82 5.99 3.39 10.64
N THR A 83 7.29 3.33 10.32
CA THR A 83 8.28 2.58 11.11
C THR A 83 8.38 3.13 12.53
N LEU A 84 8.46 4.45 12.71
CA LEU A 84 8.48 5.07 14.04
C LEU A 84 7.21 4.77 14.83
N GLY A 85 6.05 4.83 14.18
CA GLY A 85 4.78 4.45 14.80
C GLY A 85 4.78 2.99 15.26
N MET A 86 5.26 2.07 14.43
CA MET A 86 5.31 0.65 14.75
C MET A 86 6.33 0.30 15.86
N ILE A 87 7.47 0.99 15.91
CA ILE A 87 8.47 0.84 16.98
C ILE A 87 7.85 1.13 18.35
N LEU A 88 6.91 2.08 18.42
CA LEU A 88 6.21 2.40 19.67
C LEU A 88 5.01 1.48 19.88
N LEU A 89 4.14 1.38 18.88
CA LEU A 89 2.85 0.69 19.00
C LEU A 89 3.01 -0.79 19.34
N TRP A 90 3.91 -1.50 18.67
CA TRP A 90 4.02 -2.94 18.85
C TRP A 90 4.50 -3.33 20.25
N PRO A 91 5.65 -2.86 20.76
CA PRO A 91 6.07 -3.20 22.11
C PRO A 91 5.02 -2.81 23.16
N THR A 92 4.33 -1.68 22.97
CA THR A 92 3.23 -1.29 23.84
C THR A 92 2.10 -2.32 23.83
N MET A 93 1.66 -2.81 22.66
CA MET A 93 0.59 -3.83 22.58
C MET A 93 1.01 -5.14 23.24
N VAL A 94 2.27 -5.57 23.09
CA VAL A 94 2.79 -6.78 23.75
C VAL A 94 2.79 -6.62 25.26
N VAL A 95 3.33 -5.51 25.78
CA VAL A 95 3.37 -5.24 27.22
C VAL A 95 1.95 -5.16 27.80
N LEU A 96 1.03 -4.45 27.13
CA LEU A 96 -0.36 -4.34 27.56
C LEU A 96 -1.08 -5.70 27.59
N SER A 97 -0.69 -6.63 26.71
CA SER A 97 -1.21 -7.99 26.71
C SER A 97 -0.66 -8.83 27.86
N GLU A 98 0.62 -8.68 28.19
CA GLU A 98 1.25 -9.41 29.31
C GLU A 98 0.71 -8.97 30.69
N ILE A 99 0.21 -7.73 30.81
CA ILE A 99 -0.41 -7.23 32.04
C ILE A 99 -1.95 -7.34 32.02
N ASP A 100 -2.52 -8.14 31.11
CA ASP A 100 -3.96 -8.40 30.96
C ASP A 100 -4.83 -7.13 30.73
N VAL A 101 -4.25 -6.04 30.23
CA VAL A 101 -4.97 -4.80 29.92
C VAL A 101 -5.55 -4.82 28.49
N TYR A 102 -4.94 -5.56 27.57
CA TYR A 102 -5.37 -5.62 26.16
C TYR A 102 -5.14 -7.00 25.56
N THR A 103 -6.17 -7.61 24.98
CA THR A 103 -6.03 -8.89 24.26
C THR A 103 -5.59 -8.65 22.81
N LEU A 104 -4.47 -9.25 22.42
CA LEU A 104 -4.00 -9.19 21.03
C LEU A 104 -5.00 -9.85 20.07
N PRO A 105 -5.26 -9.25 18.89
CA PRO A 105 -6.09 -9.89 17.87
C PRO A 105 -5.46 -11.20 17.38
N PRO A 106 -6.26 -12.21 16.97
CA PRO A 106 -5.72 -13.48 16.44
C PRO A 106 -4.79 -13.34 15.24
N ALA A 107 -4.93 -12.26 14.47
CA ALA A 107 -4.10 -11.97 13.30
C ALA A 107 -2.77 -11.25 13.64
N PHE A 108 -2.49 -10.97 14.92
CA PHE A 108 -1.33 -10.19 15.34
C PHE A 108 -0.02 -10.83 14.84
N ASP A 109 0.20 -12.12 15.12
CA ASP A 109 1.38 -12.87 14.67
C ASP A 109 1.56 -12.87 13.14
N GLY A 110 0.45 -12.95 12.40
CA GLY A 110 0.45 -12.84 10.95
C GLY A 110 0.93 -11.46 10.46
N ALA A 111 0.51 -10.39 11.14
CA ALA A 111 0.98 -9.05 10.85
C ALA A 111 2.48 -8.89 11.19
N LEU A 112 2.95 -9.52 12.28
CA LEU A 112 4.37 -9.52 12.66
C LEU A 112 5.23 -10.19 11.58
N LEU A 113 4.77 -11.35 11.09
CA LEU A 113 5.41 -12.08 10.02
C LEU A 113 5.45 -11.25 8.72
N ALA A 114 4.36 -10.59 8.36
CA ALA A 114 4.31 -9.74 7.16
C ALA A 114 5.34 -8.59 7.23
N ILE A 115 5.48 -7.95 8.39
CA ILE A 115 6.48 -6.89 8.62
C ILE A 115 7.90 -7.47 8.56
N ALA A 116 8.14 -8.64 9.14
CA ALA A 116 9.43 -9.31 9.09
C ALA A 116 9.83 -9.65 7.64
N VAL A 117 8.89 -10.20 6.85
CA VAL A 117 9.10 -10.51 5.43
C VAL A 117 9.40 -9.24 4.63
N GLN A 118 8.61 -8.18 4.81
CA GLN A 118 8.83 -6.89 4.14
C GLN A 118 10.22 -6.31 4.48
N SER A 119 10.60 -6.33 5.75
CA SER A 119 11.90 -5.82 6.21
C SER A 119 13.07 -6.66 5.70
N GLY A 120 12.91 -7.99 5.69
CA GLY A 120 13.87 -8.91 5.11
C GLY A 120 14.03 -8.70 3.60
N LEU A 121 12.93 -8.54 2.87
CA LEU A 121 12.96 -8.24 1.44
C LEU A 121 13.70 -6.93 1.15
N PHE A 122 13.46 -5.89 1.95
CA PHE A 122 14.22 -4.63 1.87
C PHE A 122 15.71 -4.84 2.12
N ALA A 123 16.08 -5.55 3.21
CA ALA A 123 17.48 -5.80 3.54
C ALA A 123 18.20 -6.58 2.44
N LEU A 124 17.55 -7.61 1.88
CA LEU A 124 18.07 -8.42 0.77
C LEU A 124 18.25 -7.59 -0.50
N THR A 125 17.23 -6.83 -0.91
CA THR A 125 17.30 -6.01 -2.12
C THR A 125 18.31 -4.87 -1.98
N TYR A 126 18.36 -4.20 -0.82
CA TYR A 126 19.37 -3.17 -0.55
C TYR A 126 20.78 -3.75 -0.54
N GLY A 127 20.99 -4.87 0.16
CA GLY A 127 22.28 -5.55 0.18
C GLY A 127 22.74 -5.94 -1.23
N TRP A 128 21.86 -6.59 -2.00
CA TRP A 128 22.16 -6.98 -3.38
C TRP A 128 22.50 -5.77 -4.27
N LEU A 129 21.73 -4.68 -4.19
CA LEU A 129 22.01 -3.46 -4.96
C LEU A 129 23.30 -2.76 -4.52
N ARG A 130 23.70 -2.87 -3.25
CA ARG A 130 24.91 -2.24 -2.71
C ARG A 130 26.20 -2.97 -3.14
N TYR A 131 26.14 -4.29 -3.31
CA TYR A 131 27.30 -5.14 -3.61
C TYR A 131 27.39 -5.57 -5.08
N ARG A 132 26.45 -5.12 -5.92
CA ARG A 132 26.48 -5.29 -7.37
C ARG A 132 27.14 -4.08 -8.03
#